data_AF-A0A3A9C5X8-F1
#
_entry.id   AF-A0A3A9C5X8-F1
#
_cell.length_a   1.000
_cell.length_b   1.000
_cell.length_c   1.000
_cell.angle_alpha   90.00
_cell.angle_beta   90.00
_cell.angle_gamma   90.00
#
_symmetry.space_group_name_H-M   'P 1'
#
loop_
_entity.id
_entity.type
_entity.pdbx_description
1 polymer ?
#
loop_
_entity_poly.entity_id
_entity_poly.type
_entity_poly.pdbx_seq_one_letter_code
_entity_poly.pdbx_strand_id
1 'polypeptide(L)' 'MTYDRRIFEADLPHRAIAVYLYLQNRADRNGTCYPAIGTIARELHLSVSTVKRAIHDLEANGFIRKTQR' A
#
# COMPACT_ATOMS: atom_id res chain seq x y z
N MET A 1 -13.47 11.10 1.73
CA MET A 1 -12.45 10.20 1.17
C MET A 1 -13.15 8.89 0.83
N THR A 2 -13.33 8.59 -0.45
CA THR A 2 -13.99 7.36 -0.90
C THR A 2 -12.92 6.29 -1.05
N TYR A 3 -12.93 5.30 -0.16
CA TYR A 3 -12.04 4.15 -0.25
C TYR A 3 -12.64 3.11 -1.19
N ASP A 4 -11.79 2.41 -1.94
CA ASP A 4 -12.25 1.33 -2.81
C ASP A 4 -12.71 0.16 -1.93
N ARG A 5 -14.02 -0.12 -1.91
CA ARG A 5 -14.61 -1.14 -1.03
C ARG A 5 -14.01 -2.52 -1.27
N ARG A 6 -13.50 -2.78 -2.48
CA ARG A 6 -12.87 -4.04 -2.88
C ARG A 6 -11.64 -4.38 -2.05
N ILE A 7 -10.94 -3.40 -1.46
CA ILE A 7 -9.77 -3.68 -0.60
C ILE A 7 -10.16 -4.37 0.71
N PHE A 8 -11.36 -4.09 1.22
CA PHE A 8 -11.87 -4.68 2.47
C PHE A 8 -12.57 -6.02 2.24
N GLU A 9 -13.02 -6.25 1.00
CA GLU A 9 -13.61 -7.52 0.57
C GLU A 9 -12.56 -8.53 0.12
N ALA A 10 -11.35 -8.07 -0.21
CA ALA A 10 -10.22 -8.93 -0.48
C ALA A 10 -9.75 -9.63 0.80
N ASP A 11 -9.39 -10.91 0.69
CA ASP A 11 -8.77 -11.69 1.77
C ASP A 11 -7.31 -11.27 1.98
N LEU A 12 -7.12 -9.98 2.25
CA LEU A 12 -5.83 -9.35 2.47
C LEU A 12 -5.57 -9.21 3.97
N PRO A 13 -4.32 -9.43 4.40
CA PRO A 13 -3.95 -9.20 5.78
C PRO A 13 -4.06 -7.69 6.11
N HIS A 14 -4.44 -7.35 7.34
CA HIS A 14 -4.63 -5.94 7.76
C HIS A 14 -3.43 -5.03 7.48
N ARG A 15 -2.20 -5.56 7.50
CA ARG A 15 -0.98 -4.83 7.11
C ARG A 15 -1.02 -4.32 5.66
N ALA A 16 -1.60 -5.09 4.74
CA ALA A 16 -1.70 -4.76 3.34
C ALA A 16 -2.75 -3.66 3.14
N ILE A 17 -3.90 -3.79 3.80
CA ILE A 17 -4.94 -2.77 3.80
C ILE A 17 -4.39 -1.44 4.34
N ALA A 18 -3.68 -1.45 5.47
CA ALA A 18 -3.08 -0.24 6.05
C ALA A 18 -2.09 0.45 5.09
N VAL A 19 -1.22 -0.33 4.44
CA VAL A 19 -0.27 0.19 3.44
C VAL A 19 -1.02 0.73 2.22
N TYR A 20 -2.07 0.06 1.75
CA TYR A 20 -2.88 0.55 0.63
C TYR A 20 -3.51 1.90 0.93
N LEU A 21 -4.15 2.04 2.09
CA LEU A 21 -4.79 3.29 2.52
C LEU A 21 -3.77 4.43 2.61
N TYR A 22 -2.58 4.14 3.13
CA TYR A 22 -1.48 5.10 3.16
C TYR A 22 -1.08 5.56 1.75
N LEU A 23 -0.89 4.62 0.82
CA LEU A 23 -0.50 4.93 -0.56
C LEU A 23 -1.60 5.74 -1.26
N GLN A 24 -2.86 5.36 -1.10
CA GLN A 24 -4.00 6.05 -1.69
C GLN A 24 -4.14 7.48 -1.17
N ASN A 25 -3.88 7.71 0.13
CA ASN A 25 -3.94 9.05 0.71
C ASN A 25 -2.83 9.98 0.18
N ARG A 26 -1.68 9.41 -0.19
CA ARG A 26 -0.52 10.16 -0.71
C ARG A 26 -0.41 10.15 -2.24
N ALA A 27 -1.30 9.44 -2.92
CA ALA A 27 -1.34 9.41 -4.37
C ALA A 27 -1.77 10.76 -4.91
N ASP A 28 -1.16 11.15 -6.03
CA ASP A 28 -1.59 12.32 -6.79
C ASP A 28 -2.92 12.06 -7.52
N ARG A 29 -3.38 13.02 -8.32
CA ARG A 29 -4.62 12.91 -9.11
C ARG A 29 -4.58 11.76 -10.13
N ASN A 30 -3.39 11.27 -10.48
CA ASN A 30 -3.19 10.16 -11.40
C ASN A 30 -3.09 8.82 -10.65
N GLY A 31 -3.30 8.78 -9.33
CA GLY A 31 -3.19 7.57 -8.53
C GLY A 31 -1.74 7.11 -8.32
N THR A 32 -0.77 7.99 -8.56
CA THR A 32 0.66 7.64 -8.48
C THR A 32 1.31 8.24 -7.23
N CYS A 33 2.20 7.49 -6.60
CA CYS A 33 3.01 7.97 -5.49
C CYS A 33 4.41 7.32 -5.51
N TYR A 34 5.38 8.00 -4.90
CA TYR A 34 6.78 7.53 -4.84
C TYR A 34 7.36 7.51 -3.41
N PRO A 35 6.62 7.02 -2.39
CA PRO A 35 7.17 6.96 -1.04
C PRO A 35 8.30 5.92 -0.96
N ALA A 36 9.37 6.27 -0.26
CA ALA A 36 10.39 5.28 0.10
C ALA A 36 9.81 4.26 1.09
N ILE A 37 10.19 2.99 0.95
CA ILE A 37 9.71 1.91 1.84
C ILE A 37 10.00 2.24 3.32
N GLY A 38 11.16 2.83 3.60
CA GLY A 38 11.53 3.27 4.96
C GLY A 38 10.60 4.36 5.52
N THR A 39 10.10 5.25 4.67
CA THR A 39 9.13 6.28 5.07
C THR A 39 7.80 5.64 5.47
N ILE A 40 7.29 4.73 4.65
CA ILE A 40 6.05 3.99 4.95
C ILE A 40 6.19 3.23 6.27
N ALA A 41 7.32 2.53 6.46
CA ALA A 41 7.62 1.77 7.66
C ALA A 41 7.59 2.66 8.91
N ARG A 42 8.28 3.80 8.87
CA ARG A 42 8.35 4.75 9.99
C ARG A 42 6.98 5.33 10.33
N GLU A 43 6.21 5.74 9.33
CA GLU A 43 4.93 6.42 9.55
C GLU A 43 3.79 5.49 9.92
N LEU A 44 3.80 4.25 9.43
CA LEU A 44 2.82 3.22 9.82
C LEU A 44 3.26 2.43 11.06
N HIS A 45 4.41 2.76 11.67
CA HIS A 45 5.00 2.01 12.77
C HIS A 45 5.17 0.51 12.47
N LEU A 46 5.51 0.19 11.21
CA LEU A 46 5.74 -1.16 10.73
C LEU A 46 7.23 -1.39 10.49
N SER A 47 7.65 -2.66 10.54
CA SER A 47 8.99 -3.00 10.07
C SER A 47 9.07 -2.90 8.54
N VAL A 48 10.26 -2.58 8.02
CA VAL A 48 10.54 -2.55 6.58
C VAL A 48 10.16 -3.88 5.90
N SER A 49 10.44 -5.01 6.56
CA SER A 49 10.07 -6.34 6.06
C SER A 49 8.56 -6.54 5.99
N THR A 50 7.81 -5.99 6.94
CA THR A 50 6.33 -6.03 6.92
C THR A 50 5.77 -5.18 5.79
N VAL A 51 6.32 -3.98 5.56
CA VAL A 51 5.91 -3.13 4.43
C VAL A 51 6.22 -3.82 3.10
N LYS A 52 7.40 -4.44 2.94
CA LYS A 52 7.73 -5.20 1.72
C LYS A 52 6.73 -6.33 1.45
N ARG A 53 6.38 -7.10 2.48
CA ARG A 53 5.36 -8.16 2.37
C ARG A 53 3.98 -7.59 2.03
N ALA A 54 3.57 -6.51 2.68
CA ALA A 54 2.31 -5.84 2.39
C ALA A 54 2.23 -5.35 0.93
N ILE A 55 3.31 -4.76 0.41
CA ILE A 55 3.41 -4.36 -1.01
C ILE A 55 3.28 -5.57 -1.93
N HIS A 56 3.95 -6.69 -1.61
CA HIS A 56 3.84 -7.93 -2.37
C HIS A 56 2.42 -8.49 -2.34
N ASP A 57 1.76 -8.51 -1.17
CA ASP A 57 0.38 -8.96 -1.02
C ASP A 57 -0.57 -8.10 -1.89
N LEU A 58 -0.37 -6.79 -1.91
CA LEU A 58 -1.16 -5.86 -2.74
C LEU A 58 -0.90 -6.02 -4.24
N GLU A 59 0.36 -6.24 -4.65
CA GLU A 59 0.74 -6.44 -6.05
C GLU A 59 0.20 -7.79 -6.58
N ALA A 60 0.33 -8.87 -5.80
CA ALA A 60 -0.20 -10.18 -6.14
C ALA A 60 -1.73 -10.20 -6.32
N ASN A 61 -2.43 -9.33 -5.58
CA ASN A 61 -3.88 -9.16 -5.70
C ASN A 61 -4.29 -8.05 -6.70
N GLY A 62 -3.33 -7.43 -7.41
CA GLY A 62 -3.62 -6.45 -8.44
C GLY A 62 -4.07 -5.07 -7.95
N PHE A 63 -3.90 -4.76 -6.66
CA PHE A 63 -4.30 -3.47 -6.09
C PHE A 63 -3.30 -2.35 -6.36
N ILE A 64 -2.02 -2.69 -6.51
CA ILE A 64 -0.96 -1.74 -6.83
C ILE A 64 -0.05 -2.30 -7.90
N ARG A 65 0.65 -1.39 -8.59
CA ARG A 65 1.74 -1.75 -9.50
C ARG A 65 2.99 -1.01 -9.09
N LYS A 66 4.10 -1.73 -8.92
CA LYS A 66 5.40 -1.13 -8.68
C LYS A 66 6.14 -0.97 -10.01
N THR A 67 6.70 0.21 -10.24
CA THR A 67 7.70 0.44 -11.28
C THR A 67 9.07 0.58 -10.62
N GLN A 68 10.08 -0.11 -11.16
CA GLN A 68 11.48 0.14 -10.84
C GLN A 68 11.97 1.21 -11.82
N ARG A 69 12.48 2.33 -11.30
CA ARG A 69 13.21 3.32 -12.10
C ARG A 69 14.65 2.87 -12.29
#